data_AF-A0A401ULG5-F1
#
_entry.id   AF-A0A401ULG5-F1
#
_cell.length_a   1.000
_cell.length_b   1.000
_cell.length_c   1.000
_cell.angle_alpha   90.00
_cell.angle_beta   90.00
_cell.angle_gamma   90.00
#
_symmetry.space_group_name_H-M   'P 1'
#
loop_
_entity.id
_entity.type
_entity.pdbx_description
1 polymer ?
#
loop_
_entity_poly.entity_id
_entity_poly.type
_entity_poly.pdbx_seq_one_letter_code
_entity_poly.pdbx_strand_id
1 'polypeptide(L)'
;MLIEFVKEYINKYWKIQTSQWCNYFENENYNLSQIDAEIYDTVKLFNKEVQPIDRKSKIASLLMQKDLVDKDPLVSEIRNRIDNLDNYSDNISEDIKADRCQYKLALSYKMKDDVKKLMNTRNDLSKQMGFDSYPEVVLITEEIDKDNLVHSLNEFLESNLPKAIEIIKNII
;
A
#
# COMPACT_ATOMS: atom_id res chain seq x y z
N MET A 1 3.98 -27.40 -6.37
CA MET A 1 3.73 -26.30 -5.41
C MET A 1 4.43 -25.01 -5.78
N LEU A 2 5.73 -24.80 -5.49
CA LEU A 2 6.37 -23.49 -5.76
C LEU A 2 6.34 -23.08 -7.25
N ILE A 3 6.59 -24.01 -8.17
CA ILE A 3 6.58 -23.72 -9.61
C ILE A 3 5.18 -23.30 -10.08
N GLU A 4 4.14 -23.97 -9.60
CA GLU A 4 2.74 -23.66 -9.93
C GLU A 4 2.33 -22.31 -9.36
N PHE A 5 2.64 -22.05 -8.08
CA PHE A 5 2.44 -20.74 -7.46
C PHE A 5 3.09 -19.64 -8.29
N VAL A 6 4.39 -19.76 -8.59
CA VAL A 6 5.12 -18.73 -9.35
C VAL A 6 4.48 -18.48 -10.71
N LYS A 7 4.07 -19.53 -11.42
CA LYS A 7 3.43 -19.40 -12.73
C LYS A 7 2.10 -18.67 -12.62
N GLU A 8 1.23 -19.07 -11.69
CA GLU A 8 -0.07 -18.42 -11.49
C GLU A 8 0.06 -16.99 -11.00
N TYR A 9 0.95 -16.78 -10.03
CA TYR A 9 1.20 -15.50 -9.42
C TYR A 9 1.74 -14.49 -10.43
N ILE A 10 2.77 -14.84 -11.21
CA ILE A 10 3.36 -13.94 -12.22
C ILE A 10 2.32 -13.54 -13.27
N ASN A 11 1.46 -14.46 -13.71
CA ASN A 11 0.41 -14.14 -14.68
C ASN A 11 -0.58 -13.12 -14.11
N LYS A 12 -1.03 -13.31 -12.86
CA LYS A 12 -1.95 -12.37 -12.20
C LYS A 12 -1.27 -11.04 -11.86
N TYR A 13 -0.01 -11.08 -11.44
CA TYR A 13 0.82 -9.91 -11.19
C TYR A 13 0.96 -9.08 -12.46
N TRP A 14 1.26 -9.69 -13.60
CA TRP A 14 1.31 -8.97 -14.87
C TRP A 14 -0.05 -8.38 -15.26
N LYS A 15 -1.13 -9.15 -15.09
CA LYS A 15 -2.49 -8.67 -15.35
C LYS A 15 -2.80 -7.40 -14.53
N ILE A 16 -2.47 -7.37 -13.23
CA ILE A 16 -2.72 -6.17 -12.43
C ILE A 16 -1.86 -4.98 -12.86
N GLN A 17 -0.57 -5.19 -13.15
CA GLN A 17 0.32 -4.10 -13.58
C GLN A 17 -0.14 -3.49 -14.91
N THR A 18 -0.50 -4.33 -15.89
CA THR A 18 -1.02 -3.86 -17.18
C THR A 18 -2.36 -3.17 -17.01
N SER A 19 -3.29 -3.71 -16.23
CA SER A 19 -4.59 -3.06 -15.97
C SER A 19 -4.44 -1.72 -15.25
N GLN A 20 -3.50 -1.60 -14.31
CA GLN A 20 -3.17 -0.32 -13.66
C GLN A 20 -2.65 0.70 -14.67
N TRP A 21 -1.74 0.28 -15.55
CA TRP A 21 -1.23 1.13 -16.62
C TRP A 21 -2.35 1.62 -17.54
N CYS A 22 -3.20 0.73 -18.04
CA CYS A 22 -4.30 1.09 -18.93
C CYS A 22 -5.31 2.02 -18.24
N ASN A 23 -5.65 1.77 -16.97
CA ASN A 23 -6.54 2.67 -16.23
C ASN A 23 -5.95 4.09 -16.09
N TYR A 24 -4.64 4.19 -15.84
CA TYR A 24 -3.99 5.49 -15.63
C TYR A 24 -3.68 6.25 -16.93
N PHE A 25 -3.16 5.55 -17.95
CA PHE A 25 -2.67 6.18 -19.19
C PHE A 25 -3.65 6.11 -20.36
N GLU A 26 -4.48 5.07 -20.42
CA GLU A 26 -5.37 4.80 -21.56
C GLU A 26 -6.84 5.13 -21.25
N ASN A 27 -7.13 5.61 -20.03
CA ASN A 27 -8.49 5.87 -19.51
C ASN A 27 -9.41 4.64 -19.56
N GLU A 28 -8.82 3.44 -19.44
CA GLU A 28 -9.59 2.21 -19.31
C GLU A 28 -10.21 2.08 -17.91
N ASN A 29 -11.11 1.12 -17.73
CA ASN A 29 -11.82 0.89 -16.47
C ASN A 29 -11.76 -0.58 -16.02
N TYR A 30 -10.55 -1.14 -15.99
CA TYR A 30 -10.32 -2.49 -15.48
C TYR A 30 -10.61 -2.55 -13.97
N ASN A 31 -11.31 -3.61 -13.55
CA ASN A 31 -11.61 -3.86 -12.15
C ASN A 31 -10.39 -4.45 -11.41
N LEU A 32 -9.56 -3.57 -10.85
CA LEU A 32 -8.36 -3.96 -10.11
C LEU A 32 -8.69 -4.77 -8.84
N SER A 33 -9.84 -4.53 -8.22
CA SER A 33 -10.29 -5.26 -7.02
C SER A 33 -10.51 -6.74 -7.29
N GLN A 34 -11.05 -7.06 -8.47
CA GLN A 34 -11.22 -8.45 -8.88
C GLN A 34 -9.87 -9.15 -9.02
N ILE A 35 -8.88 -8.47 -9.60
CA ILE A 35 -7.53 -9.04 -9.78
C ILE A 35 -6.84 -9.20 -8.41
N ASP A 36 -6.99 -8.22 -7.50
CA ASP A 36 -6.51 -8.34 -6.12
C ASP A 36 -7.10 -9.58 -5.42
N ALA A 37 -8.42 -9.80 -5.53
CA ALA A 37 -9.08 -10.97 -4.96
C ALA A 37 -8.56 -12.29 -5.57
N GLU A 38 -8.37 -12.33 -6.90
CA GLU A 38 -7.76 -13.49 -7.59
C GLU A 38 -6.34 -13.78 -7.08
N ILE A 39 -5.54 -12.75 -6.79
CA ILE A 39 -4.19 -12.90 -6.20
C ILE A 39 -4.29 -13.41 -4.76
N TYR A 40 -5.17 -12.82 -3.95
CA TYR A 40 -5.38 -13.23 -2.56
C TYR A 40 -5.76 -14.70 -2.45
N ASP A 41 -6.69 -15.17 -3.28
CA ASP A 41 -7.12 -16.57 -3.30
C ASP A 41 -5.99 -17.52 -3.71
N THR A 42 -5.22 -17.15 -4.74
CA THR A 42 -4.00 -17.90 -5.13
C THR A 42 -3.02 -17.98 -3.97
N VAL A 43 -2.70 -16.85 -3.34
CA VAL A 43 -1.76 -16.82 -2.21
C VAL A 43 -2.25 -17.67 -1.05
N LYS A 44 -3.53 -17.56 -0.67
CA LYS A 44 -4.13 -18.35 0.41
C LYS A 44 -4.08 -19.85 0.16
N LEU A 45 -4.24 -20.28 -1.10
CA LEU A 45 -4.12 -21.67 -1.51
C LEU A 45 -2.70 -22.22 -1.32
N PHE A 46 -1.68 -21.43 -1.68
CA PHE A 46 -0.28 -21.89 -1.69
C PHE A 46 0.51 -21.58 -0.42
N ASN A 47 0.06 -20.65 0.43
CA ASN A 47 0.83 -20.14 1.59
C ASN A 47 1.26 -21.23 2.58
N LYS A 48 0.45 -22.28 2.76
CA LYS A 48 0.78 -23.40 3.66
C LYS A 48 1.63 -24.50 2.99
N GLU A 49 1.66 -24.51 1.66
CA GLU A 49 2.25 -25.58 0.85
C GLU A 49 3.69 -25.27 0.42
N VAL A 50 4.05 -23.99 0.34
CA VAL A 50 5.40 -23.55 -0.05
C VAL A 50 6.27 -23.39 1.19
N GLN A 51 7.19 -24.35 1.37
CA GLN A 51 8.17 -24.31 2.47
C GLN A 51 9.44 -23.54 2.07
N PRO A 52 9.95 -22.62 2.90
CA PRO A 52 11.08 -21.74 2.57
C PRO A 52 12.45 -22.43 2.74
N ILE A 53 12.74 -23.41 1.90
CA ILE A 53 13.97 -24.23 1.95
C ILE A 53 15.18 -23.60 1.25
N ASP A 54 14.94 -22.66 0.33
CA ASP A 54 15.95 -21.99 -0.50
C ASP A 54 15.61 -20.50 -0.68
N ARG A 55 16.47 -19.73 -1.38
CA ARG A 55 16.23 -18.29 -1.61
C ARG A 55 14.93 -18.02 -2.34
N LYS A 56 14.60 -18.83 -3.36
CA LYS A 56 13.42 -18.60 -4.21
C LYS A 56 12.12 -18.84 -3.44
N SER A 57 12.05 -19.92 -2.69
CA SER A 57 10.93 -20.27 -1.82
C SER A 57 10.78 -19.30 -0.65
N LYS A 58 11.89 -18.78 -0.09
CA LYS A 58 11.86 -17.68 0.89
C LYS A 58 11.22 -16.42 0.33
N ILE A 59 11.68 -15.94 -0.82
CA ILE A 59 11.09 -14.74 -1.45
C ILE A 59 9.61 -14.97 -1.77
N ALA A 60 9.26 -16.14 -2.33
CA ALA A 60 7.86 -16.47 -2.59
C ALA A 60 7.01 -16.45 -1.31
N SER A 61 7.51 -17.04 -0.22
CA SER A 61 6.86 -17.05 1.09
C SER A 61 6.64 -15.63 1.64
N LEU A 62 7.64 -14.75 1.54
CA LEU A 62 7.51 -13.35 1.94
C LEU A 62 6.49 -12.58 1.09
N LEU A 63 6.50 -12.77 -0.24
CA LEU A 63 5.51 -12.18 -1.14
C LEU A 63 4.10 -12.65 -0.79
N MET A 64 3.91 -13.95 -0.56
CA MET A 64 2.63 -14.50 -0.10
C MET A 64 2.19 -13.86 1.21
N GLN A 65 3.11 -13.70 2.17
CA GLN A 65 2.79 -13.09 3.44
C GLN A 65 2.35 -11.63 3.30
N LYS A 66 3.04 -10.85 2.46
CA LYS A 66 2.68 -9.47 2.15
C LYS A 66 1.33 -9.37 1.45
N ASP A 67 1.07 -10.21 0.45
CA ASP A 67 -0.18 -10.15 -0.31
C ASP A 67 -1.40 -10.66 0.48
N LEU A 68 -1.22 -11.53 1.48
CA LEU A 68 -2.30 -11.83 2.44
C LEU A 68 -2.76 -10.59 3.22
N VAL A 69 -1.92 -9.57 3.32
CA VAL A 69 -2.28 -8.29 3.94
C VAL A 69 -2.77 -7.30 2.87
N ASP A 70 -2.00 -7.11 1.80
CA ASP A 70 -2.26 -6.08 0.80
C ASP A 70 -3.45 -6.36 -0.12
N LYS A 71 -3.77 -7.63 -0.33
CA LYS A 71 -4.83 -8.10 -1.21
C LYS A 71 -6.05 -8.60 -0.45
N ASP A 72 -6.03 -8.47 0.88
CA ASP A 72 -7.19 -8.80 1.71
C ASP A 72 -8.42 -8.00 1.24
N PRO A 73 -9.59 -8.64 1.06
CA PRO A 73 -10.77 -7.96 0.54
C PRO A 73 -11.14 -6.68 1.29
N LEU A 74 -11.00 -6.65 2.62
CA LEU A 74 -11.31 -5.47 3.42
C LEU A 74 -10.27 -4.36 3.19
N VAL A 75 -8.99 -4.72 3.07
CA VAL A 75 -7.91 -3.77 2.75
C VAL A 75 -8.13 -3.15 1.37
N SER A 76 -8.45 -3.97 0.36
CA SER A 76 -8.74 -3.49 -0.99
C SER A 76 -9.99 -2.60 -1.03
N GLU A 77 -11.06 -2.95 -0.32
CA GLU A 77 -12.28 -2.12 -0.21
C GLU A 77 -11.95 -0.72 0.32
N ILE A 78 -11.21 -0.64 1.44
CA ILE A 78 -10.86 0.65 2.05
C ILE A 78 -9.93 1.46 1.12
N ARG A 79 -8.93 0.82 0.49
CA ARG A 79 -8.02 1.48 -0.46
C ARG A 79 -8.80 2.09 -1.63
N ASN A 80 -9.68 1.32 -2.26
CA ASN A 80 -10.48 1.80 -3.38
C ASN A 80 -11.41 2.96 -2.98
N ARG A 81 -11.95 2.90 -1.76
CA ARG A 81 -12.75 4.01 -1.21
C ARG A 81 -11.89 5.28 -1.05
N ILE A 82 -10.66 5.16 -0.57
CA ILE A 82 -9.69 6.28 -0.43
C ILE A 82 -9.29 6.85 -1.80
N ASP A 83 -9.04 6.00 -2.78
CA ASP A 83 -8.59 6.42 -4.11
C ASP A 83 -9.66 7.18 -4.90
N ASN A 84 -10.96 6.92 -4.62
CA ASN A 84 -12.06 7.68 -5.21
C ASN A 84 -12.44 8.89 -4.34
N LEU A 85 -11.96 10.07 -4.76
CA LEU A 85 -12.20 11.34 -4.06
C LEU A 85 -13.68 11.74 -3.99
N ASP A 86 -14.52 11.24 -4.91
CA ASP A 86 -15.96 11.54 -4.90
C ASP A 86 -16.64 11.00 -3.64
N ASN A 87 -16.07 9.96 -3.01
CA ASN A 87 -16.55 9.47 -1.71
C ASN A 87 -16.44 10.50 -0.56
N TYR A 88 -15.68 11.58 -0.77
CA TYR A 88 -15.39 12.59 0.27
C TYR A 88 -15.73 14.02 -0.17
N SER A 89 -15.94 14.26 -1.47
CA SER A 89 -16.19 15.60 -2.00
C SER A 89 -17.60 16.12 -1.68
N ASP A 90 -18.52 15.21 -1.32
CA ASP A 90 -19.88 15.53 -0.91
C ASP A 90 -19.90 16.54 0.24
N ASN A 91 -20.73 17.57 0.08
CA ASN A 91 -20.94 18.65 1.05
C ASN A 91 -19.72 19.56 1.30
N ILE A 92 -18.73 19.58 0.41
CA ILE A 92 -17.73 20.65 0.37
C ILE A 92 -18.28 21.80 -0.47
N SER A 93 -18.27 23.03 0.05
CA SER A 93 -18.79 24.20 -0.68
C SER A 93 -17.95 24.52 -1.92
N GLU A 94 -18.59 25.11 -2.94
CA GLU A 94 -17.90 25.52 -4.16
C GLU A 94 -16.80 26.56 -3.90
N ASP A 95 -17.00 27.46 -2.92
CA ASP A 95 -15.98 28.43 -2.50
C ASP A 95 -14.72 27.73 -1.96
N ILE A 96 -14.86 26.64 -1.21
CA ILE A 96 -13.73 25.84 -0.72
C ILE A 96 -13.11 25.05 -1.86
N LYS A 97 -13.91 24.51 -2.80
CA LYS A 97 -13.40 23.79 -3.97
C LYS A 97 -12.56 24.68 -4.90
N ALA A 98 -12.90 25.97 -4.99
CA ALA A 98 -12.18 26.95 -5.80
C ALA A 98 -10.75 27.21 -5.27
N ASP A 99 -10.52 27.10 -3.96
CA ASP A 99 -9.19 27.16 -3.35
C ASP A 99 -8.59 25.75 -3.22
N ARG A 100 -7.57 25.46 -4.03
CA ARG A 100 -6.91 24.15 -4.06
C ARG A 100 -6.36 23.71 -2.70
N CYS A 101 -5.85 24.64 -1.89
CA CYS A 101 -5.29 24.33 -0.57
C CYS A 101 -6.40 23.96 0.41
N GLN A 102 -7.43 24.79 0.49
CA GLN A 102 -8.60 24.56 1.35
C GLN A 102 -9.34 23.29 0.95
N TYR A 103 -9.48 23.02 -0.36
CA TYR A 103 -10.12 21.82 -0.87
C TYR A 103 -9.37 20.55 -0.44
N LYS A 104 -8.05 20.52 -0.63
CA LYS A 104 -7.22 19.37 -0.21
C LYS A 104 -7.26 19.17 1.30
N LEU A 105 -7.23 20.24 2.07
CA LEU A 105 -7.34 20.17 3.53
C LEU A 105 -8.70 19.58 3.95
N ALA A 106 -9.80 20.06 3.38
CA ALA A 106 -11.15 19.55 3.65
C ALA A 106 -11.30 18.05 3.30
N LEU A 107 -10.80 17.64 2.13
CA LEU A 107 -10.75 16.22 1.74
C LEU A 107 -9.96 15.40 2.76
N SER A 108 -8.76 15.86 3.14
CA SER A 108 -7.90 15.14 4.09
C SER A 108 -8.59 14.87 5.43
N TYR A 109 -9.39 15.82 5.93
CA TYR A 109 -10.12 15.66 7.17
C TYR A 109 -11.19 14.57 7.06
N LYS A 110 -11.88 14.50 5.92
CA LYS A 110 -12.91 13.47 5.66
C LYS A 110 -12.30 12.08 5.40
N MET A 111 -11.14 12.01 4.74
CA MET A 111 -10.42 10.76 4.46
C MET A 111 -9.74 10.16 5.69
N LYS A 112 -9.51 10.97 6.73
CA LYS A 112 -8.71 10.62 7.92
C LYS A 112 -9.10 9.29 8.56
N ASP A 113 -10.39 9.03 8.71
CA ASP A 113 -10.86 7.83 9.39
C ASP A 113 -10.69 6.57 8.54
N ASP A 114 -10.90 6.67 7.22
CA ASP A 114 -10.64 5.56 6.30
C ASP A 114 -9.13 5.26 6.20
N VAL A 115 -8.27 6.29 6.17
CA VAL A 115 -6.81 6.11 6.21
C VAL A 115 -6.39 5.41 7.51
N LYS A 116 -6.91 5.84 8.66
CA LYS A 116 -6.64 5.16 9.94
C LYS A 116 -7.15 3.71 9.93
N LYS A 117 -8.34 3.48 9.39
CA LYS A 117 -8.93 2.14 9.27
C LYS A 117 -8.04 1.24 8.42
N LEU A 118 -7.53 1.74 7.28
CA LEU A 118 -6.60 1.02 6.43
C LEU A 118 -5.32 0.65 7.18
N MET A 119 -4.70 1.62 7.86
CA MET A 119 -3.48 1.41 8.64
C MET A 119 -3.67 0.35 9.72
N ASN A 120 -4.74 0.45 10.50
CA ASN A 120 -5.04 -0.50 11.57
C ASN A 120 -5.34 -1.90 11.02
N THR A 121 -6.15 -1.99 9.97
CA THR A 121 -6.51 -3.29 9.35
C THR A 121 -5.27 -4.02 8.87
N ARG A 122 -4.38 -3.34 8.14
CA ARG A 122 -3.11 -3.94 7.69
C ARG A 122 -2.26 -4.39 8.87
N ASN A 123 -2.15 -3.54 9.90
CA ASN A 123 -1.34 -3.84 11.07
C ASN A 123 -1.87 -5.05 11.87
N ASP A 124 -3.19 -5.17 12.02
CA ASP A 124 -3.83 -6.28 12.71
C ASP A 124 -3.63 -7.59 11.94
N LEU A 125 -3.77 -7.58 10.61
CA LEU A 125 -3.48 -8.73 9.75
C LEU A 125 -2.01 -9.15 9.85
N SER A 126 -1.07 -8.20 9.80
CA SER A 126 0.36 -8.50 9.97
C SER A 126 0.67 -9.14 11.32
N LYS A 127 0.04 -8.66 12.40
CA LYS A 127 0.19 -9.25 13.74
C LYS A 127 -0.36 -10.66 13.86
N GLN A 128 -1.50 -10.94 13.23
CA GLN A 128 -2.06 -12.30 13.17
C GLN A 128 -1.09 -13.29 12.49
N MET A 129 -0.20 -12.80 11.64
CA MET A 129 0.80 -13.58 10.93
C MET A 129 2.15 -13.66 11.66
N GLY A 130 2.27 -13.02 12.84
CA GLY A 130 3.45 -13.09 13.69
C GLY A 130 4.47 -11.96 13.52
N PHE A 131 4.13 -10.90 12.77
CA PHE A 131 4.96 -9.70 12.65
C PHE A 131 4.59 -8.66 13.72
N ASP A 132 5.52 -7.77 14.09
CA ASP A 132 5.25 -6.68 15.03
C ASP A 132 4.33 -5.62 14.42
N SER A 133 4.44 -5.40 13.11
CA SER A 133 3.67 -4.39 12.39
C SER A 133 3.62 -4.59 10.88
N TYR A 134 2.70 -3.89 10.19
CA TYR A 134 2.66 -3.89 8.73
C TYR A 134 3.93 -3.34 8.06
N PRO A 135 4.54 -2.22 8.52
CA PRO A 135 5.83 -1.78 7.97
C PRO A 135 6.93 -2.85 8.04
N GLU A 136 6.96 -3.68 9.07
CA GLU A 136 7.93 -4.78 9.15
C GLU A 136 7.73 -5.81 8.03
N VAL A 137 6.48 -6.18 7.73
CA VAL A 137 6.16 -7.06 6.60
C VAL A 137 6.71 -6.49 5.30
N VAL A 138 6.51 -5.19 5.07
CA VAL A 138 7.00 -4.50 3.86
C VAL A 138 8.52 -4.53 3.80
N LEU A 139 9.20 -4.11 4.87
CA LEU A 139 10.67 -4.03 4.91
C LEU A 139 11.32 -5.40 4.71
N ILE A 140 10.84 -6.44 5.39
CA ILE A 140 11.39 -7.79 5.25
C ILE A 140 11.17 -8.31 3.84
N THR A 141 10.00 -8.08 3.25
CA THR A 141 9.69 -8.54 1.88
C THR A 141 10.56 -7.86 0.84
N GLU A 142 10.93 -6.59 1.06
CA GLU A 142 11.83 -5.82 0.20
C GLU A 142 13.31 -6.02 0.54
N GLU A 143 13.64 -6.92 1.48
CA GLU A 143 14.99 -7.15 1.99
C GLU A 143 15.67 -5.85 2.49
N ILE A 144 14.89 -4.91 3.04
CA ILE A 144 15.38 -3.64 3.59
C ILE A 144 15.78 -3.79 5.05
N ASP A 145 17.00 -3.41 5.37
CA ASP A 145 17.49 -3.30 6.74
C ASP A 145 16.86 -2.09 7.45
N LYS A 146 16.05 -2.36 8.48
CA LYS A 146 15.31 -1.36 9.25
C LYS A 146 16.24 -0.39 9.97
N ASP A 147 17.35 -0.86 10.53
CA ASP A 147 18.25 -0.02 11.32
C ASP A 147 19.01 0.94 10.42
N ASN A 148 19.47 0.46 9.27
CA ASN A 148 20.07 1.31 8.24
C ASN A 148 19.07 2.33 7.69
N LEU A 149 17.81 1.93 7.44
CA LEU A 149 16.77 2.85 7.00
C LEU A 149 16.53 3.97 8.03
N VAL A 150 16.38 3.60 9.31
CA VAL A 150 16.18 4.57 10.40
C VAL A 150 17.37 5.52 10.51
N HIS A 151 18.59 4.99 10.43
CA HIS A 151 19.80 5.81 10.44
C HIS A 151 19.82 6.82 9.29
N SER A 152 19.61 6.37 8.04
CA SER A 152 19.59 7.26 6.88
C SER A 152 18.46 8.31 6.93
N LEU A 153 17.30 7.95 7.47
CA LEU A 153 16.20 8.92 7.66
C LEU A 153 16.57 9.99 8.68
N ASN A 154 17.22 9.63 9.78
CA ASN A 154 17.67 10.58 10.79
C ASN A 154 18.75 11.52 10.25
N GLU A 155 19.75 10.99 9.54
CA GLU A 155 20.78 11.82 8.88
C GLU A 155 20.19 12.81 7.88
N PHE A 156 19.18 12.36 7.10
CA PHE A 156 18.47 13.23 6.16
C PHE A 156 17.72 14.35 6.90
N LEU A 157 17.03 14.03 8.00
CA LEU A 157 16.31 15.02 8.80
C LEU A 157 17.27 16.04 9.41
N GLU A 158 18.36 15.61 10.02
CA GLU A 158 19.37 16.49 10.62
C GLU A 158 19.97 17.46 9.58
N SER A 159 20.23 16.97 8.37
CA SER A 159 20.85 17.75 7.29
C SER A 159 19.91 18.75 6.62
N ASN A 160 18.59 18.54 6.68
CA ASN A 160 17.61 19.30 5.91
C ASN A 160 16.61 20.09 6.75
N LEU A 161 16.35 19.69 7.99
CA LEU A 161 15.43 20.41 8.89
C LEU A 161 15.83 21.88 9.09
N PRO A 162 17.12 22.25 9.28
CA PRO A 162 17.51 23.66 9.39
C PRO A 162 17.15 24.48 8.14
N LYS A 163 17.35 23.91 6.95
CA LYS A 163 17.04 24.56 5.66
C LYS A 163 15.53 24.78 5.51
N ALA A 164 14.73 23.78 5.87
CA ALA A 164 13.28 23.89 5.86
C ALA A 164 12.79 24.99 6.83
N ILE A 165 13.37 25.06 8.03
CA ILE A 165 13.07 26.11 9.02
C ILE A 165 13.42 27.51 8.47
N GLU A 166 14.56 27.65 7.78
CA GLU A 166 14.97 28.92 7.16
C GLU A 166 13.98 29.37 6.07
N ILE A 167 13.53 28.45 5.21
CA ILE A 167 12.53 28.74 4.18
C ILE A 167 11.23 29.26 4.82
N ILE A 168 10.75 28.60 5.88
CA ILE A 168 9.52 29.01 6.57
C ILE A 168 9.68 30.41 7.18
N LYS A 169 10.82 30.69 7.82
CA LYS A 169 11.10 32.02 8.40
C LYS A 169 11.17 33.14 7.37
N ASN A 170 11.54 32.84 6.13
CA ASN A 170 11.61 33.83 5.06
C ASN A 170 10.27 34.06 4.34
N ILE A 171 9.25 33.25 4.65
CA ILE A 171 7.89 33.37 4.10
C ILE A 171 6.95 34.13 5.06
N ILE A 172 7.20 34.05 6.38
CA ILE A 172 6.44 34.72 7.45
C ILE A 172 7.08 36.08 7.77
#